data_AF-A0A059LGA1-F1
#
_entry.id   AF-A0A059LGA1-F1
#
_cell.length_a   1.000
_cell.length_b   1.000
_cell.length_c   1.000
_cell.angle_alpha   90.00
_cell.angle_beta   90.00
_cell.angle_gamma   90.00
#
_symmetry.space_group_name_H-M   'P 1'
#
loop_
_entity.id
_entity.type
_entity.pdbx_description
1 polymer ?
#
loop_
_entity_poly.entity_id
_entity_poly.type
_entity_poly.pdbx_seq_one_letter_code
_entity_poly.pdbx_strand_id
1 'polypeptide(L)'
;MLRRSAASEAKPSSLLLREFENRGDKSKDYLSLTDLLKFNTEEAGFPLSFDHLGVLWVLDSDHDGRVTLPELTGFLALCRTEVKGVHHFEQAAHLRGLCALRLWQSARKLPSGSKRFAAWLCALATESTGHRFFWRHGTHKYVGVEGVFALHHILGVAGSTGLGRQAFLDLLQRVGEERRMLELRDEEQDDWVPLEVVREFGLALLDSVRPLLDDICPPIEG
;
A
#
# COMPACT_ATOMS: atom_id res chain seq x y z
N MET A 1 18.39 15.80 -5.18
CA MET A 1 19.19 15.21 -6.29
C MET A 1 19.51 13.76 -5.92
N LEU A 2 18.63 12.81 -6.25
CA LEU A 2 18.87 11.38 -6.02
C LEU A 2 19.76 10.88 -7.16
N ARG A 3 21.00 10.50 -6.84
CA ARG A 3 21.87 9.78 -7.79
C ARG A 3 21.12 8.51 -8.22
N ARG A 4 20.77 8.42 -9.50
CA ARG A 4 20.45 7.14 -10.13
C ARG A 4 21.72 6.30 -10.08
N SER A 5 21.86 5.51 -9.01
CA SER A 5 22.84 4.44 -8.94
C SER A 5 22.47 3.46 -10.05
N ALA A 6 23.41 3.15 -10.94
CA ALA A 6 23.29 2.02 -11.83
C ALA A 6 23.18 0.78 -10.93
N ALA A 7 21.95 0.32 -10.71
CA ALA A 7 21.70 -0.90 -9.96
C ALA A 7 22.32 -2.04 -10.78
N SER A 8 23.49 -2.49 -10.34
CA SER A 8 23.98 -3.82 -10.68
C SER A 8 22.81 -4.80 -10.49
N GLU A 9 22.48 -5.58 -11.53
CA GLU A 9 21.48 -6.63 -11.47
C GLU A 9 21.91 -7.69 -10.44
N ALA A 10 21.63 -7.42 -9.17
CA ALA A 10 21.85 -8.35 -8.10
C ALA A 10 20.94 -9.54 -8.34
N LYS A 11 21.52 -10.73 -8.56
CA LYS A 11 20.73 -11.95 -8.68
C LYS A 11 19.93 -12.16 -7.37
N PRO A 12 18.62 -12.45 -7.45
CA PRO A 12 17.81 -12.74 -6.27
C PRO A 12 18.38 -13.97 -5.54
N SER A 13 18.26 -13.99 -4.21
CA SER A 13 18.58 -15.21 -3.46
C SER A 13 17.61 -16.33 -3.83
N SER A 14 18.05 -17.58 -3.74
CA SER A 14 17.19 -18.74 -4.01
C SER A 14 15.96 -18.78 -3.09
N LEU A 15 16.08 -18.30 -1.85
CA LEU A 15 14.99 -18.22 -0.89
C LEU A 15 13.96 -17.14 -1.28
N LEU A 16 14.41 -15.97 -1.73
CA LEU A 16 13.52 -14.90 -2.20
C LEU A 16 12.72 -15.38 -3.42
N LEU A 17 13.40 -15.99 -4.38
CA LEU A 17 12.77 -16.52 -5.58
C LEU A 17 11.72 -17.58 -5.24
N ARG A 18 12.08 -18.52 -4.35
CA ARG A 18 11.17 -19.57 -3.88
C ARG A 18 9.93 -18.98 -3.21
N GLU A 19 10.09 -18.00 -2.32
CA GLU A 19 8.93 -17.41 -1.63
C GLU A 19 8.05 -16.61 -2.60
N PHE A 20 8.65 -15.91 -3.56
CA PHE A 20 7.91 -15.25 -4.64
C PHE A 20 7.06 -16.25 -5.45
N GLU A 21 7.65 -17.36 -5.89
CA GLU A 21 6.97 -18.41 -6.66
C GLU A 21 5.90 -19.16 -5.85
N ASN A 22 6.08 -19.30 -4.53
CA ASN A 22 5.12 -19.96 -3.65
C ASN A 22 3.85 -19.13 -3.40
N ARG A 23 3.96 -17.80 -3.47
CA ARG A 23 2.87 -16.86 -3.15
C ARG A 23 2.16 -16.32 -4.36
N GLY A 24 2.87 -16.17 -5.48
CA GLY A 24 2.28 -15.71 -6.73
C GLY A 24 1.25 -16.72 -7.24
N ASP A 25 0.13 -16.20 -7.74
CA ASP A 25 -0.66 -16.94 -8.72
C ASP A 25 0.28 -17.26 -9.89
N LYS A 26 0.40 -18.54 -10.26
CA LYS A 26 1.32 -18.98 -11.34
C LYS A 26 1.03 -18.33 -12.69
N SER A 27 -0.15 -17.72 -12.85
CA SER A 27 -0.52 -16.94 -14.03
C SER A 27 -0.06 -15.47 -14.00
N LYS A 28 0.46 -15.00 -12.85
CA LYS A 28 0.91 -13.63 -12.62
C LYS A 28 2.41 -13.60 -12.39
N ASP A 29 3.06 -12.54 -12.87
CA ASP A 29 4.48 -12.23 -12.67
C ASP A 29 4.70 -11.21 -11.55
N TYR A 30 3.72 -11.04 -10.67
CA TYR A 30 3.72 -10.10 -9.56
C TYR A 30 2.95 -10.62 -8.35
N LEU A 31 3.18 -9.98 -7.19
CA LEU A 31 2.43 -10.18 -5.95
C LEU A 31 1.46 -9.01 -5.74
N SER A 32 0.22 -9.33 -5.40
CA SER A 32 -0.76 -8.36 -4.92
C SER A 32 -0.54 -8.03 -3.43
N LEU A 33 -1.22 -7.02 -2.90
CA LEU A 33 -1.15 -6.71 -1.47
C LEU A 33 -1.56 -7.91 -0.60
N THR A 34 -2.60 -8.65 -0.98
CA THR A 34 -3.02 -9.85 -0.24
C THR A 34 -1.98 -10.98 -0.25
N ASP A 35 -1.16 -11.05 -1.29
CA ASP A 35 -0.04 -12.01 -1.35
C ASP A 35 1.12 -11.54 -0.47
N LEU A 36 1.44 -10.24 -0.50
CA LEU A 36 2.47 -9.62 0.33
C LEU A 36 2.19 -9.75 1.83
N LEU A 37 0.92 -9.62 2.25
CA LEU A 37 0.52 -9.81 3.64
C LEU A 37 0.69 -11.25 4.14
N LYS A 38 0.80 -12.23 3.24
CA LYS A 38 1.05 -13.64 3.55
C LYS A 38 2.51 -14.05 3.31
N PHE A 39 3.34 -13.13 2.83
CA PHE A 39 4.71 -13.37 2.43
C PHE A 39 5.61 -13.63 3.64
N ASN A 40 6.40 -14.70 3.60
CA ASN A 40 7.36 -15.01 4.66
C ASN A 40 8.63 -14.15 4.51
N THR A 41 8.58 -12.95 5.08
CA THR A 41 9.67 -11.96 5.01
C THR A 41 10.95 -12.47 5.63
N GLU A 42 10.89 -13.23 6.73
CA GLU A 42 12.08 -13.76 7.41
C GLU A 42 12.81 -14.81 6.56
N GLU A 43 12.09 -15.77 5.98
CA GLU A 43 12.67 -16.79 5.10
C GLU A 43 13.28 -16.16 3.84
N ALA A 44 12.64 -15.13 3.31
CA ALA A 44 13.17 -14.35 2.19
C ALA A 44 14.35 -13.42 2.58
N GLY A 45 14.65 -13.27 3.87
CA GLY A 45 15.79 -12.51 4.39
C GLY A 45 15.54 -11.01 4.60
N PHE A 46 14.28 -10.58 4.68
CA PHE A 46 13.91 -9.22 5.06
C PHE A 46 13.88 -9.05 6.59
N PRO A 47 14.37 -7.93 7.11
CA PRO A 47 14.36 -7.64 8.55
C PRO A 47 13.02 -7.04 9.05
N LEU A 48 11.98 -7.04 8.23
CA LEU A 48 10.68 -6.42 8.52
C LEU A 48 9.54 -7.08 7.75
N SER A 49 8.33 -6.92 8.26
CA SER A 49 7.07 -7.35 7.63
C SER A 49 6.54 -6.34 6.61
N PHE A 50 5.72 -6.82 5.66
CA PHE A 50 5.06 -5.99 4.64
C PHE A 50 3.66 -5.49 5.05
N ASP A 51 3.44 -5.32 6.35
CA ASP A 51 2.18 -4.83 6.96
C ASP A 51 2.16 -3.31 7.19
N HIS A 52 3.23 -2.61 6.81
CA HIS A 52 3.39 -1.18 7.07
C HIS A 52 3.28 -0.36 5.78
N LEU A 53 2.36 0.62 5.74
CA LEU A 53 2.09 1.46 4.57
C LEU A 53 3.34 2.07 3.93
N GLY A 54 4.23 2.64 4.74
CA GLY A 54 5.48 3.22 4.24
C GLY A 54 6.40 2.20 3.56
N VAL A 55 6.44 0.97 4.08
CA VAL A 55 7.26 -0.12 3.52
C VAL A 55 6.75 -0.49 2.14
N LEU A 56 5.44 -0.70 2.03
CA LEU A 56 4.78 -1.03 0.75
C LEU A 56 5.03 0.06 -0.30
N TRP A 57 4.98 1.34 0.07
CA TRP A 57 5.24 2.46 -0.84
C TRP A 57 6.67 2.47 -1.40
N VAL A 58 7.66 2.08 -0.60
CA VAL A 58 9.05 2.03 -1.07
C VAL A 58 9.33 0.75 -1.85
N LEU A 59 8.64 -0.34 -1.50
CA LEU A 59 8.72 -1.63 -2.16
C LEU A 59 8.12 -1.59 -3.58
N ASP A 60 6.88 -1.15 -3.72
CA ASP A 60 6.20 -0.92 -5.00
C ASP A 60 6.73 0.40 -5.59
N SER A 61 7.70 0.32 -6.49
CA SER A 61 8.55 1.45 -6.86
C SER A 61 7.93 2.35 -7.93
N ASP A 62 7.08 1.78 -8.79
CA ASP A 62 6.32 2.52 -9.80
C ASP A 62 4.95 2.97 -9.28
N HIS A 63 4.48 2.38 -8.18
CA HIS A 63 3.22 2.66 -7.49
C HIS A 63 2.00 2.18 -8.30
N ASP A 64 2.11 1.03 -8.96
CA ASP A 64 1.03 0.42 -9.75
C ASP A 64 0.17 -0.59 -8.94
N GLY A 65 0.50 -0.81 -7.66
CA GLY A 65 -0.23 -1.73 -6.78
C GLY A 65 0.21 -3.19 -6.91
N ARG A 66 1.24 -3.47 -7.72
CA ARG A 66 1.82 -4.78 -7.95
C ARG A 66 3.26 -4.76 -7.45
N VAL A 67 3.73 -5.89 -6.95
CA VAL A 67 5.14 -6.01 -6.54
C VAL A 67 5.79 -7.14 -7.30
N THR A 68 6.74 -6.78 -8.15
CA THR A 68 7.49 -7.71 -8.99
C THR A 68 8.74 -8.24 -8.26
N LEU A 69 9.32 -9.33 -8.78
CA LEU A 69 10.57 -9.87 -8.24
C LEU A 69 11.75 -8.87 -8.30
N PRO A 70 11.94 -8.09 -9.38
CA PRO A 70 12.94 -7.02 -9.41
C PRO A 70 12.76 -5.99 -8.28
N GLU A 71 11.54 -5.63 -7.96
CA GLU A 71 11.24 -4.67 -6.88
C GLU A 71 11.56 -5.23 -5.50
N LEU A 72 11.16 -6.47 -5.20
CA LEU A 72 11.56 -7.16 -3.98
C LEU A 72 13.09 -7.24 -3.84
N THR A 73 13.78 -7.55 -4.93
CA THR A 73 15.24 -7.65 -4.97
C THR A 73 15.88 -6.28 -4.70
N GLY A 74 15.36 -5.23 -5.35
CA GLY A 74 15.78 -3.85 -5.13
C GLY A 74 15.55 -3.39 -3.69
N PHE A 75 14.39 -3.72 -3.12
CA PHE A 75 14.05 -3.39 -1.74
C PHE A 75 14.90 -4.15 -0.73
N LEU A 76 15.25 -5.42 -0.98
CA LEU A 76 16.16 -6.18 -0.13
C LEU A 76 17.58 -5.59 -0.14
N ALA A 77 18.05 -5.16 -1.31
CA ALA A 77 19.35 -4.48 -1.44
C ALA A 77 19.35 -3.13 -0.70
N LEU A 78 18.23 -2.39 -0.76
CA LEU A 78 18.03 -1.18 0.04
C LEU A 78 18.11 -1.50 1.54
N CYS A 79 17.35 -2.49 2.03
CA CYS A 79 17.36 -2.89 3.43
C CYS A 79 18.79 -3.16 3.91
N ARG A 80 19.54 -4.00 3.19
CA ARG A 80 20.95 -4.34 3.49
C ARG A 80 21.88 -3.14 3.52
N THR A 81 21.58 -2.10 2.73
CA THR A 81 22.39 -0.89 2.67
C THR A 81 22.12 0.00 3.88
N GLU A 82 20.85 0.21 4.22
CA GLU A 82 20.41 1.12 5.27
C GLU A 82 20.64 0.55 6.68
N VAL A 83 20.62 -0.78 6.86
CA VAL A 83 20.90 -1.40 8.18
C VAL A 83 22.38 -1.54 8.53
N LYS A 84 23.30 -1.08 7.66
CA LYS A 84 24.75 -1.15 7.95
C LYS A 84 25.07 -0.32 9.18
N GLY A 85 25.57 -0.99 10.23
CA GLY A 85 25.88 -0.33 11.50
C GLY A 85 24.68 -0.11 12.42
N VAL A 86 23.48 -0.57 12.04
CA VAL A 86 22.29 -0.57 12.91
C VAL A 86 22.23 -1.87 13.68
N HIS A 87 22.02 -1.79 15.00
CA HIS A 87 21.85 -2.97 15.84
C HIS A 87 20.67 -3.81 15.37
N HIS A 88 20.81 -5.15 15.39
CA HIS A 88 19.80 -6.07 14.85
C HIS A 88 18.39 -5.80 15.38
N PHE A 89 18.24 -5.52 16.68
CA PHE A 89 16.93 -5.25 17.31
C PHE A 89 16.30 -3.92 16.88
N GLU A 90 17.06 -3.00 16.29
CA GLU A 90 16.60 -1.68 15.85
C GLU A 90 16.31 -1.63 14.34
N GLN A 91 16.77 -2.63 13.58
CA GLN A 91 16.72 -2.62 12.11
C GLN A 91 15.29 -2.44 11.57
N ALA A 92 14.32 -3.17 12.12
CA ALA A 92 12.93 -3.09 11.70
C ALA A 92 12.34 -1.68 11.93
N ALA A 93 12.57 -1.11 13.12
CA ALA A 93 12.09 0.23 13.46
C ALA A 93 12.75 1.31 12.59
N HIS A 94 14.07 1.21 12.39
CA HIS A 94 14.84 2.10 11.53
C HIS A 94 14.31 2.11 10.09
N LEU A 95 14.14 0.93 9.50
CA LEU A 95 13.65 0.80 8.12
C LEU A 95 12.20 1.26 7.97
N ARG A 96 11.32 0.94 8.93
CA ARG A 96 9.92 1.44 8.90
C ARG A 96 9.88 2.97 8.96
N GLY A 97 10.69 3.59 9.83
CA GLY A 97 10.82 5.05 9.92
C GLY A 97 11.34 5.67 8.62
N LEU A 98 12.39 5.09 8.02
CA LEU A 98 12.91 5.53 6.72
C LEU A 98 11.84 5.44 5.63
N CYS A 99 11.12 4.33 5.55
CA CYS A 99 10.12 4.11 4.52
C CYS A 99 8.90 5.02 4.70
N ALA A 100 8.44 5.23 5.94
CA ALA A 100 7.41 6.22 6.27
C ALA A 100 7.84 7.62 5.80
N LEU A 101 9.06 8.04 6.13
CA LEU A 101 9.59 9.33 5.73
C LEU A 101 9.62 9.50 4.21
N ARG A 102 10.03 8.46 3.46
CA ARG A 102 10.05 8.48 1.98
C ARG A 102 8.65 8.61 1.40
N LEU A 103 7.67 7.87 1.92
CA LEU A 103 6.26 8.00 1.54
C LEU A 103 5.78 9.43 1.72
N TRP A 104 5.95 9.99 2.92
CA TRP A 104 5.44 11.32 3.24
C TRP A 104 6.10 12.43 2.43
N GLN A 105 7.42 12.34 2.22
CA GLN A 105 8.12 13.28 1.36
C GLN A 105 7.63 13.20 -0.09
N SER A 106 7.36 11.99 -0.61
CA SER A 106 6.83 11.81 -1.96
C SER A 106 5.42 12.39 -2.11
N ALA A 107 4.55 12.15 -1.11
CA ALA A 107 3.19 12.67 -1.08
C ALA A 107 3.14 14.20 -0.98
N ARG A 108 4.10 14.83 -0.30
CA ARG A 108 4.15 16.30 -0.09
C ARG A 108 4.89 17.08 -1.18
N LYS A 109 6.07 16.63 -1.61
CA LYS A 109 6.98 17.44 -2.45
C LYS A 109 6.50 17.59 -3.89
N LEU A 110 5.66 16.68 -4.38
CA LEU A 110 5.18 16.71 -5.76
C LEU A 110 3.82 17.43 -5.83
N PRO A 111 3.57 18.32 -6.80
CA PRO A 111 2.27 18.98 -6.98
C PRO A 111 1.08 18.00 -7.11
N SER A 112 1.35 16.75 -7.49
CA SER A 112 0.40 15.65 -7.60
C SER A 112 0.65 14.50 -6.62
N GLY A 113 1.51 14.69 -5.61
CA GLY A 113 1.95 13.63 -4.70
C GLY A 113 0.77 12.99 -3.94
N SER A 114 -0.15 13.81 -3.43
CA SER A 114 -1.37 13.31 -2.76
C SER A 114 -2.28 12.51 -3.70
N LYS A 115 -2.46 13.00 -4.93
CA LYS A 115 -3.24 12.30 -5.97
C LYS A 115 -2.57 10.98 -6.36
N ARG A 116 -1.24 10.93 -6.46
CA ARG A 116 -0.48 9.71 -6.74
C ARG A 116 -0.63 8.70 -5.63
N PHE A 117 -0.53 9.14 -4.37
CA PHE A 117 -0.77 8.28 -3.22
C PHE A 117 -2.19 7.70 -3.18
N ALA A 118 -3.21 8.53 -3.38
CA ALA A 118 -4.59 8.05 -3.43
C ALA A 118 -4.83 7.09 -4.60
N ALA A 119 -4.22 7.35 -5.76
CA ALA A 119 -4.28 6.43 -6.91
C ALA A 119 -3.58 5.11 -6.63
N TRP A 120 -2.44 5.13 -5.94
CA TRP A 120 -1.73 3.94 -5.51
C TRP A 120 -2.53 3.10 -4.50
N LEU A 121 -3.16 3.73 -3.50
CA LEU A 121 -4.07 3.01 -2.59
C LEU A 121 -5.21 2.32 -3.34
N CYS A 122 -5.77 2.99 -4.35
CA CYS A 122 -6.78 2.38 -5.21
C CYS A 122 -6.20 1.16 -5.95
N ALA A 123 -4.99 1.29 -6.48
CA ALA A 123 -4.33 0.22 -7.22
C ALA A 123 -4.07 -1.01 -6.34
N LEU A 124 -3.51 -0.83 -5.14
CA LEU A 124 -3.33 -1.91 -4.15
C LEU A 124 -4.63 -2.67 -3.89
N ALA A 125 -5.72 -1.94 -3.71
CA ALA A 125 -7.03 -2.53 -3.41
C ALA A 125 -7.59 -3.31 -4.61
N THR A 126 -7.51 -2.76 -5.82
CA THR A 126 -8.01 -3.39 -7.04
C THR A 126 -7.16 -4.57 -7.51
N GLU A 127 -5.85 -4.53 -7.33
CA GLU A 127 -4.96 -5.64 -7.72
C GLU A 127 -5.08 -6.85 -6.77
N SER A 128 -5.55 -6.62 -5.54
CA SER A 128 -5.80 -7.68 -4.55
C SER A 128 -7.04 -8.51 -4.83
N THR A 129 -8.10 -7.90 -5.36
CA THR A 129 -9.43 -8.54 -5.47
C THR A 129 -10.05 -8.49 -6.85
N GLY A 130 -9.40 -7.82 -7.79
CA GLY A 130 -10.01 -7.41 -9.05
C GLY A 130 -10.92 -6.20 -8.84
N HIS A 131 -11.75 -5.95 -9.84
CA HIS A 131 -12.73 -4.88 -9.79
C HIS A 131 -14.01 -5.30 -10.52
N ARG A 132 -15.12 -4.67 -10.13
CA ARG A 132 -16.42 -4.86 -10.78
C ARG A 132 -16.96 -3.53 -11.28
N PHE A 133 -17.87 -3.61 -12.25
CA PHE A 133 -18.72 -2.52 -12.69
C PHE A 133 -20.17 -2.92 -12.48
N PHE A 134 -20.99 -1.97 -12.03
CA PHE A 134 -22.44 -2.13 -11.96
C PHE A 134 -23.06 -1.22 -13.01
N TRP A 135 -23.78 -1.82 -13.97
CA TRP A 135 -24.32 -1.10 -15.14
C TRP A 135 -25.25 0.07 -14.76
N ARG A 136 -25.93 -0.01 -13.61
CA ARG A 136 -26.82 1.03 -13.08
C ARG A 136 -26.09 2.29 -12.63
N HIS A 137 -24.81 2.14 -12.28
CA HIS A 137 -23.96 3.20 -11.74
C HIS A 137 -22.94 3.69 -12.78
N GLY A 138 -23.25 3.54 -14.07
CA GLY A 138 -22.40 4.03 -15.14
C GLY A 138 -21.03 3.35 -15.20
N THR A 139 -19.95 4.15 -15.13
CA THR A 139 -18.56 3.70 -15.32
C THR A 139 -17.76 3.59 -14.03
N HIS A 140 -18.42 3.70 -12.86
CA HIS A 140 -17.74 3.57 -11.58
C HIS A 140 -17.12 2.18 -11.44
N LYS A 141 -15.87 2.15 -10.97
CA LYS A 141 -15.17 0.92 -10.59
C LYS A 141 -15.42 0.64 -9.13
N TYR A 142 -15.51 -0.63 -8.78
CA TYR A 142 -15.73 -1.09 -7.42
C TYR A 142 -14.64 -2.06 -7.02
N VAL A 143 -14.24 -2.00 -5.76
CA VAL A 143 -13.29 -2.93 -5.14
C VAL A 143 -14.02 -3.87 -4.20
N GLY A 144 -13.59 -5.14 -4.17
CA GLY A 144 -14.18 -6.15 -3.31
C GLY A 144 -13.73 -6.01 -1.85
N VAL A 145 -14.52 -6.60 -0.96
CA VAL A 145 -14.32 -6.57 0.51
C VAL A 145 -12.90 -6.96 0.95
N GLU A 146 -12.30 -7.98 0.34
CA GLU A 146 -10.94 -8.43 0.71
C GLU A 146 -9.89 -7.34 0.46
N GLY A 147 -10.07 -6.49 -0.57
CA GLY A 147 -9.19 -5.37 -0.88
C GLY A 147 -9.35 -4.25 0.14
N VAL A 148 -10.60 -4.01 0.56
CA VAL A 148 -10.92 -3.06 1.65
C VAL A 148 -10.34 -3.53 2.98
N PHE A 149 -10.40 -4.82 3.28
CA PHE A 149 -9.82 -5.39 4.50
C PHE A 149 -8.29 -5.39 4.48
N ALA A 150 -7.67 -5.62 3.32
CA ALA A 150 -6.23 -5.46 3.16
C ALA A 150 -5.81 -4.00 3.41
N LEU A 151 -6.57 -3.03 2.90
CA LEU A 151 -6.37 -1.61 3.20
C LEU A 151 -6.53 -1.31 4.70
N HIS A 152 -7.62 -1.76 5.32
CA HIS A 152 -7.87 -1.59 6.76
C HIS A 152 -6.66 -2.02 7.61
N HIS A 153 -6.07 -3.16 7.25
CA HIS A 153 -4.91 -3.71 7.92
C HIS A 153 -3.67 -2.83 7.77
N ILE A 154 -3.26 -2.50 6.54
CA ILE A 154 -2.00 -1.74 6.31
C ILE A 154 -2.09 -0.27 6.76
N LEU A 155 -3.30 0.26 6.83
CA LEU A 155 -3.58 1.60 7.34
C LEU A 155 -3.65 1.63 8.88
N GLY A 156 -3.60 0.46 9.54
CA GLY A 156 -3.65 0.36 10.99
C GLY A 156 -4.93 0.96 11.59
N VAL A 157 -6.06 0.88 10.87
CA VAL A 157 -7.32 1.56 11.25
C VAL A 157 -7.80 1.10 12.63
N ALA A 158 -7.73 -0.20 12.91
CA ALA A 158 -8.11 -0.73 14.22
C ALA A 158 -7.25 -0.18 15.37
N GLY A 159 -5.94 -0.02 15.15
CA GLY A 159 -5.02 0.50 16.17
C GLY A 159 -5.16 2.01 16.40
N SER A 160 -5.50 2.77 15.35
CA SER A 160 -5.60 4.23 15.40
C SER A 160 -6.98 4.74 15.84
N THR A 161 -8.05 4.06 15.44
CA THR A 161 -9.44 4.52 15.67
C THR A 161 -10.28 3.57 16.50
N GLY A 162 -9.83 2.32 16.72
CA GLY A 162 -10.64 1.26 17.32
C GLY A 162 -11.69 0.66 16.38
N LEU A 163 -11.78 1.14 15.13
CA LEU A 163 -12.77 0.68 14.17
C LEU A 163 -12.39 -0.71 13.61
N GLY A 164 -13.27 -1.69 13.82
CA GLY A 164 -13.12 -3.04 13.27
C GLY A 164 -13.29 -3.09 11.75
N ARG A 165 -12.92 -4.22 11.15
CA ARG A 165 -12.98 -4.43 9.69
C ARG A 165 -14.37 -4.19 9.10
N GLN A 166 -15.41 -4.79 9.70
CA GLN A 166 -16.78 -4.65 9.23
C GLN A 166 -17.26 -3.19 9.33
N ALA A 167 -17.08 -2.56 10.49
CA ALA A 167 -17.48 -1.17 10.68
C ALA A 167 -16.73 -0.20 9.74
N PHE A 168 -15.50 -0.53 9.33
CA PHE A 168 -14.79 0.22 8.30
C PHE A 168 -15.39 0.01 6.90
N LEU A 169 -15.73 -1.22 6.52
CA LEU A 169 -16.45 -1.51 5.27
C LEU A 169 -17.78 -0.76 5.22
N ASP A 170 -18.60 -0.90 6.27
CA ASP A 170 -19.92 -0.27 6.40
C ASP A 170 -19.82 1.26 6.23
N LEU A 171 -18.77 1.88 6.81
CA LEU A 171 -18.53 3.31 6.67
C LEU A 171 -18.26 3.71 5.21
N LEU A 172 -17.41 2.97 4.49
CA LEU A 172 -17.13 3.27 3.08
C LEU A 172 -18.35 3.02 2.19
N GLN A 173 -19.10 1.95 2.45
CA GLN A 173 -20.35 1.67 1.74
C GLN A 173 -21.38 2.76 1.99
N ARG A 174 -21.51 3.22 3.23
CA ARG A 174 -22.40 4.31 3.57
C ARG A 174 -22.11 5.59 2.78
N VAL A 175 -20.84 5.94 2.62
CA VAL A 175 -20.43 7.08 1.77
C VAL A 175 -20.81 6.85 0.31
N GLY A 176 -20.67 5.61 -0.18
CA GLY A 176 -21.12 5.22 -1.53
C GLY A 176 -22.64 5.35 -1.72
N GLU A 177 -23.43 4.92 -0.75
CA GLU A 177 -24.90 5.03 -0.74
C GLU A 177 -25.35 6.50 -0.75
N GLU A 178 -24.75 7.32 0.11
CA GLU A 178 -25.07 8.75 0.21
C GLU A 178 -24.80 9.50 -1.11
N ARG A 179 -23.85 8.99 -1.89
CA ARG A 179 -23.49 9.49 -3.23
C ARG A 179 -24.23 8.80 -4.37
N ARG A 180 -25.16 7.90 -4.07
CA ARG A 180 -25.93 7.12 -5.06
C ARG A 180 -25.03 6.28 -5.97
N MET A 181 -23.89 5.83 -5.46
CA MET A 181 -23.00 4.86 -6.12
C MET A 181 -23.28 3.44 -5.65
N LEU A 182 -24.07 3.28 -4.58
CA LEU A 182 -24.57 1.99 -4.08
C LEU A 182 -26.08 2.06 -3.83
N GLU A 183 -26.78 0.95 -4.05
CA GLU A 183 -28.21 0.80 -3.73
C GLU A 183 -28.39 0.00 -2.43
N LEU A 184 -29.02 0.60 -1.42
CA LEU A 184 -29.32 0.01 -0.10
C LEU A 184 -30.05 -1.35 -0.10
N ARG A 185 -30.65 -1.74 -1.23
CA ARG A 185 -31.49 -2.93 -1.34
C ARG A 185 -30.92 -3.96 -2.31
N ASP A 186 -29.75 -3.71 -2.87
CA ASP A 186 -29.12 -4.59 -3.83
C ASP A 186 -28.03 -5.43 -3.14
N GLU A 187 -28.39 -6.64 -2.72
CA GLU A 187 -27.49 -7.58 -2.04
C GLU A 187 -26.24 -7.91 -2.87
N GLU A 188 -26.27 -7.74 -4.20
CA GLU A 188 -25.08 -7.95 -5.04
C GLU A 188 -23.97 -6.91 -4.78
N GLN A 189 -24.30 -5.82 -4.09
CA GLN A 189 -23.41 -4.70 -3.79
C GLN A 189 -22.84 -4.75 -2.37
N ASP A 190 -23.30 -5.69 -1.53
CA ASP A 190 -22.93 -5.80 -0.11
C ASP A 190 -21.43 -6.09 0.13
N ASP A 191 -20.74 -6.65 -0.86
CA ASP A 191 -19.30 -6.94 -0.79
C ASP A 191 -18.44 -5.91 -1.55
N TRP A 192 -19.02 -4.79 -1.97
CA TRP A 192 -18.36 -3.85 -2.89
C TRP A 192 -18.34 -2.42 -2.35
N VAL A 193 -17.22 -1.73 -2.61
CA VAL A 193 -17.04 -0.31 -2.32
C VAL A 193 -16.66 0.43 -3.60
N PRO A 194 -17.27 1.58 -3.93
CA PRO A 194 -16.85 2.40 -5.06
C PRO A 194 -15.40 2.85 -4.88
N LEU A 195 -14.57 2.65 -5.91
CA LEU A 195 -13.14 3.01 -5.88
C LEU A 195 -12.91 4.51 -5.66
N GLU A 196 -13.88 5.34 -6.04
CA GLU A 196 -13.87 6.78 -5.77
C GLU A 196 -13.92 7.08 -4.26
N VAL A 197 -14.70 6.33 -3.49
CA VAL A 197 -14.76 6.46 -2.04
C VAL A 197 -13.41 6.11 -1.41
N VAL A 198 -12.76 5.04 -1.87
CA VAL A 198 -11.40 4.65 -1.42
C VAL A 198 -10.38 5.74 -1.74
N ARG A 199 -10.45 6.33 -2.94
CA ARG A 199 -9.56 7.43 -3.36
C ARG A 199 -9.68 8.62 -2.43
N GLU A 200 -10.91 9.03 -2.13
CA GLU A 200 -11.15 10.19 -1.28
C GLU A 200 -10.76 9.95 0.17
N PHE A 201 -11.03 8.75 0.69
CA PHE A 201 -10.52 8.33 1.98
C PHE A 201 -8.98 8.47 2.03
N GLY A 202 -8.27 8.04 0.98
CA GLY A 202 -6.82 8.19 0.88
C GLY A 202 -6.35 9.65 0.89
N LEU A 203 -7.08 10.55 0.23
CA LEU A 203 -6.79 11.99 0.25
C LEU A 203 -7.04 12.59 1.64
N ALA A 204 -8.19 12.27 2.26
CA ALA A 204 -8.54 12.74 3.60
C ALA A 204 -7.53 12.24 4.65
N LEU A 205 -7.04 11.01 4.52
CA LEU A 205 -5.99 10.47 5.38
C LEU A 205 -4.72 11.32 5.30
N LEU A 206 -4.22 11.60 4.09
CA LEU A 206 -3.05 12.47 3.89
C LEU A 206 -3.25 13.87 4.48
N ASP A 207 -4.43 14.44 4.27
CA ASP A 207 -4.75 15.77 4.77
C ASP A 207 -4.79 15.80 6.29
N SER A 208 -5.27 14.74 6.93
CA SER A 208 -5.32 14.62 8.40
C SER A 208 -3.93 14.57 9.05
N VAL A 209 -2.95 13.93 8.39
CA VAL A 209 -1.58 13.80 8.93
C VAL A 209 -0.66 14.93 8.51
N ARG A 210 -1.08 15.78 7.56
CA ARG A 210 -0.26 16.87 7.02
C ARG A 210 0.30 17.80 8.11
N PRO A 211 -0.47 18.29 9.09
CA PRO A 211 0.06 19.19 10.11
C PRO A 211 1.19 18.56 10.93
N LEU A 212 1.02 17.28 11.33
CA LEU A 212 2.05 16.53 12.05
C LEU A 212 3.35 16.39 11.24
N LEU A 213 3.21 16.19 9.92
CA LEU A 213 4.36 16.05 9.03
C LEU A 213 5.06 17.38 8.75
N ASP A 214 4.31 18.49 8.77
CA ASP A 214 4.89 19.82 8.66
C ASP A 214 5.82 20.11 9.86
N ASP A 215 5.47 19.62 11.05
CA ASP A 215 6.29 19.74 12.27
C ASP A 215 7.54 18.82 12.26
N ILE A 216 7.38 17.54 11.88
CA ILE A 216 8.47 16.56 11.91
C ILE A 216 9.45 16.75 10.74
N CYS A 217 8.95 17.22 9.60
CA CYS A 217 9.69 17.38 8.36
C CYS A 217 9.41 18.77 7.78
N PRO A 218 9.99 19.83 8.36
CA PRO A 218 9.79 21.17 7.85
C PRO A 218 10.22 21.23 6.37
N PRO A 219 9.52 22.01 5.53
CA PRO A 219 9.97 22.24 4.17
C PRO A 219 11.40 22.77 4.23
N ILE A 220 12.28 22.21 3.39
CA ILE A 220 13.61 22.77 3.22
C ILE A 220 13.39 24.12 2.56
N GLU A 221 13.63 25.22 3.28
CA GLU A 221 13.65 26.56 2.72
C GLU A 221 14.62 26.56 1.55
N GLY A 222 14.08 26.79 0.35
CA GLY A 222 14.83 26.84 -0.91
C GLY A 222 15.48 28.20 -1.12
#